data_AF-X0LLK8-F1
#
_entry.id   AF-X0LLK8-F1
#
_cell.length_a   1.000
_cell.length_b   1.000
_cell.length_c   1.000
_cell.angle_alpha   90.00
_cell.angle_beta   90.00
_cell.angle_gamma   90.00
#
_symmetry.space_group_name_H-M   'P 1'
#
loop_
_entity.id
_entity.type
_entity.pdbx_description
1 polymer ?
#
loop_
_entity_poly.entity_id
_entity_poly.type
_entity_poly.pdbx_seq_one_letter_code
_entity_poly.pdbx_strand_id
1 'polypeptide(L)'
;MSLNGNLESSSIYIAVKSRPSPRQYHWGLIVTDNIGRPVLHHATNLTRPWKYEERRNESAIDLTLIVLVKASGVSNVPRATQIIQSVPADGEIFLANDIEVIETEAIAYAERYAADSEQGKGTAVINSAFALSPE
;
A
#
# COMPACT_ATOMS: atom_id res chain seq x y z
N MET A 1 -10.01 -4.40 11.15
CA MET A 1 -10.46 -3.19 10.45
C MET A 1 -11.29 -3.63 9.26
N SER A 2 -12.34 -2.91 8.87
CA SER A 2 -13.15 -3.25 7.69
C SER A 2 -12.73 -2.41 6.50
N LEU A 3 -12.69 -2.99 5.29
CA LEU A 3 -12.48 -2.24 4.05
C LEU A 3 -13.82 -1.67 3.57
N ASN A 4 -13.82 -0.42 3.11
CA ASN A 4 -14.99 0.20 2.47
C ASN A 4 -15.01 -0.05 0.95
N GLY A 5 -14.69 -1.27 0.55
CA GLY A 5 -14.55 -1.70 -0.84
C GLY A 5 -13.87 -3.06 -0.94
N ASN A 6 -13.75 -3.57 -2.17
CA ASN A 6 -13.09 -4.85 -2.45
C ASN A 6 -11.74 -4.63 -3.11
N LEU A 7 -10.76 -5.45 -2.73
CA LEU A 7 -9.50 -5.54 -3.46
C LEU A 7 -9.73 -6.33 -4.76
N GLU A 8 -9.25 -5.76 -5.86
CA GLU A 8 -9.14 -6.48 -7.12
C GLU A 8 -7.99 -7.49 -7.06
N SER A 9 -8.19 -8.65 -7.67
CA SER A 9 -7.17 -9.69 -7.83
C SER A 9 -6.00 -9.22 -8.71
N SER A 10 -4.84 -9.86 -8.54
CA SER A 10 -3.67 -9.66 -9.39
C SER A 10 -3.36 -8.17 -9.57
N SER A 11 -3.26 -7.45 -8.47
CA SER A 11 -3.12 -5.99 -8.44
C SER A 11 -2.15 -5.55 -7.35
N ILE A 12 -1.48 -4.43 -7.58
CA ILE A 12 -0.62 -3.78 -6.61
C ILE A 12 -1.29 -2.50 -6.10
N TYR A 13 -1.29 -2.34 -4.78
CA TYR A 13 -1.82 -1.21 -4.05
C TYR A 13 -0.73 -0.57 -3.22
N ILE A 14 -0.82 0.75 -3.08
CA ILE A 14 -0.08 1.49 -2.07
C ILE A 14 -0.93 1.55 -0.81
N ALA A 15 -0.35 1.07 0.27
CA ALA A 15 -0.93 1.09 1.60
C ALA A 15 -0.34 2.26 2.37
N VAL A 16 -1.17 3.22 2.76
CA VAL A 16 -0.77 4.32 3.64
C VAL A 16 -1.31 4.08 5.03
N LYS A 17 -0.42 4.10 6.02
CA LYS A 17 -0.68 3.80 7.41
C LYS A 17 -0.38 5.01 8.30
N SER A 18 -1.18 5.20 9.35
CA SER A 18 -0.90 6.19 10.38
C SER A 18 0.33 5.81 11.20
N ARG A 19 1.06 6.83 11.66
CA ARG A 19 2.07 6.72 12.72
C ARG A 19 1.51 7.29 14.03
N PRO A 20 2.13 6.99 15.18
CA PRO A 20 1.72 7.56 16.48
C PRO A 20 1.74 9.10 16.54
N SER A 21 2.54 9.74 15.70
CA SER A 21 2.62 11.20 15.61
C SER A 21 1.60 11.76 14.61
N PRO A 22 0.90 12.86 14.94
CA PRO A 22 -0.05 13.48 14.02
C PRO A 22 0.59 13.81 12.67
N ARG A 23 -0.15 13.53 11.59
CA ARG A 23 0.26 13.81 10.19
C ARG A 23 1.58 13.15 9.77
N GLN A 24 2.01 12.11 10.49
CA GLN A 24 3.07 11.23 10.04
C GLN A 24 2.43 9.97 9.47
N TYR A 25 2.87 9.62 8.28
CA TYR A 25 2.40 8.45 7.57
C TYR A 25 3.57 7.51 7.32
N HIS A 26 3.23 6.26 7.07
CA HIS A 26 4.17 5.28 6.58
C HIS A 26 3.52 4.45 5.51
N TRP A 27 4.31 4.01 4.55
CA TRP A 27 3.78 3.33 3.38
C TRP A 27 4.31 1.91 3.27
N GLY A 28 3.58 1.11 2.50
CA GLY A 28 3.97 -0.22 2.06
C GLY A 28 3.23 -0.58 0.78
N LEU A 29 3.54 -1.75 0.24
CA LEU A 29 2.88 -2.27 -0.96
C LEU A 29 2.00 -3.44 -0.58
N ILE A 30 0.77 -3.48 -1.05
CA ILE A 30 -0.06 -4.69 -1.01
C ILE A 30 -0.12 -5.26 -2.41
N VAL A 31 0.31 -6.51 -2.57
CA VAL A 31 0.08 -7.29 -3.79
C VAL A 31 -1.02 -8.29 -3.50
N THR A 32 -2.00 -8.37 -4.40
CA THR A 32 -3.08 -9.34 -4.34
C THR A 32 -2.80 -10.52 -5.24
N ASP A 33 -3.11 -11.73 -4.78
CA ASP A 33 -3.04 -12.93 -5.61
C ASP A 33 -4.20 -12.99 -6.63
N ASN A 34 -4.25 -14.07 -7.40
CA ASN A 34 -5.26 -14.28 -8.44
C ASN A 34 -6.70 -14.42 -7.93
N ILE A 35 -6.91 -14.50 -6.61
CA ILE A 35 -8.22 -14.53 -5.97
C ILE A 35 -8.42 -13.35 -5.00
N GLY A 36 -7.56 -12.33 -5.06
CA GLY A 36 -7.70 -11.08 -4.31
C GLY A 36 -7.15 -11.12 -2.88
N ARG A 37 -6.42 -12.16 -2.47
CA ARG A 37 -5.85 -12.21 -1.11
C ARG A 37 -4.64 -11.29 -1.00
N PRO A 38 -4.61 -10.39 0.00
CA PRO A 38 -3.54 -9.41 0.13
C PRO A 38 -2.29 -10.00 0.78
N VAL A 39 -1.14 -9.56 0.27
CA VAL A 39 0.17 -9.70 0.89
C VAL A 39 0.78 -8.31 1.01
N LEU A 40 1.01 -7.88 2.25
CA LEU A 40 1.74 -6.65 2.55
C LEU A 40 3.24 -6.93 2.45
N HIS A 41 3.91 -6.09 1.67
CA HIS A 41 5.35 -5.98 1.54
C HIS A 41 5.78 -4.63 2.13
N HIS A 42 6.63 -4.68 3.15
CA HIS A 42 6.85 -3.53 4.00
C HIS A 42 8.27 -3.49 4.55
N ALA A 43 8.86 -2.29 4.63
CA ALA A 43 10.09 -2.07 5.37
C ALA A 43 9.78 -1.77 6.84
N THR A 44 10.40 -2.50 7.76
CA THR A 44 10.26 -2.31 9.20
C THR A 44 11.59 -1.98 9.85
N ASN A 45 11.58 -1.04 10.80
CA ASN A 45 12.76 -0.65 11.58
C ASN A 45 12.58 -0.91 13.08
N LEU A 46 11.59 -1.74 13.47
CA LEU A 46 11.26 -1.96 14.88
C LEU A 46 12.43 -2.50 15.70
N THR A 47 13.29 -3.35 15.09
CA THR A 47 14.45 -3.91 15.79
C THR A 47 15.77 -3.24 15.44
N ARG A 48 15.81 -2.37 14.42
CA ARG A 48 17.00 -1.99 13.66
C ARG A 48 17.85 -3.20 13.16
N PRO A 49 18.65 -3.05 12.10
CA PRO A 49 18.46 -2.09 11.00
C PRO A 49 17.13 -2.32 10.28
N TRP A 50 16.85 -1.55 9.21
CA TRP A 50 15.70 -1.79 8.34
C TRP A 50 15.69 -3.22 7.79
N LYS A 51 14.52 -3.85 7.79
CA LYS A 51 14.32 -5.22 7.32
C LYS A 51 13.05 -5.31 6.49
N TYR A 52 13.09 -6.16 5.48
CA TYR A 52 11.89 -6.56 4.74
C TYR A 52 10.99 -7.39 5.66
N GLU A 53 9.71 -7.08 5.62
CA GLU A 53 8.64 -7.77 6.33
C GLU A 53 7.52 -8.10 5.34
N GLU A 54 7.00 -9.32 5.47
CA GLU A 54 5.83 -9.79 4.73
C GLU A 54 4.72 -10.17 5.69
N ARG A 55 3.50 -9.70 5.42
CA ARG A 55 2.29 -10.10 6.17
C ARG A 55 1.19 -10.49 5.20
N ARG A 56 0.38 -11.49 5.55
CA ARG A 56 -0.62 -12.07 4.64
C ARG A 56 -2.03 -11.95 5.21
N ASN A 57 -3.02 -11.87 4.33
CA ASN A 57 -4.45 -11.86 4.65
C ASN A 57 -4.80 -10.78 5.67
N GLU A 58 -5.47 -11.14 6.76
CA GLU A 58 -5.89 -10.22 7.83
C GLU A 58 -4.70 -9.43 8.40
N SER A 59 -3.52 -10.04 8.54
CA SER A 59 -2.33 -9.37 9.04
C SER A 59 -1.73 -8.35 8.06
N ALA A 60 -2.13 -8.39 6.78
CA ALA A 60 -1.74 -7.40 5.78
C ALA A 60 -2.52 -6.08 5.95
N ILE A 61 -3.72 -6.16 6.56
CA ILE A 61 -4.67 -5.06 6.74
C ILE A 61 -4.81 -4.81 8.26
N ASP A 62 -3.94 -3.98 8.82
CA ASP A 62 -3.92 -3.67 10.25
C ASP A 62 -4.72 -2.40 10.60
N LEU A 63 -4.89 -2.16 11.92
CA LEU A 63 -5.70 -1.05 12.45
C LEU A 63 -5.12 0.35 12.14
N THR A 64 -3.88 0.43 11.69
CA THR A 64 -3.25 1.70 11.31
C THR A 64 -3.45 2.01 9.83
N LEU A 65 -4.02 1.11 9.04
CA LEU A 65 -4.21 1.30 7.61
C LEU A 65 -5.34 2.30 7.31
N ILE A 66 -4.98 3.40 6.67
CA ILE A 66 -5.90 4.50 6.33
C ILE A 66 -6.53 4.27 4.96
N VAL A 67 -5.68 4.05 3.95
CA VAL A 67 -6.10 3.93 2.55
C VAL A 67 -5.27 2.92 1.79
N LEU A 68 -5.93 2.25 0.85
CA LEU A 68 -5.33 1.44 -0.21
C LEU A 68 -5.63 2.09 -1.56
N VAL A 69 -4.59 2.50 -2.26
CA VAL A 69 -4.70 3.10 -3.59
C VAL A 69 -4.14 2.12 -4.61
N LYS A 70 -4.98 1.64 -5.53
CA LYS A 70 -4.54 0.73 -6.59
C LYS A 70 -3.58 1.50 -7.50
N ALA A 71 -2.34 1.05 -7.57
CA ALA A 71 -1.35 1.60 -8.49
C ALA A 71 -1.47 0.94 -9.87
N SER A 72 -1.62 -0.39 -9.94
CA SER A 72 -1.79 -1.08 -11.23
C SER A 72 -2.32 -2.51 -11.09
N GLY A 73 -2.74 -3.09 -12.21
CA GLY A 73 -2.86 -4.54 -12.36
C GLY A 73 -1.49 -5.20 -12.55
N VAL A 74 -1.38 -6.46 -12.15
CA VAL A 74 -0.15 -7.26 -12.17
C VAL A 74 -0.37 -8.51 -13.01
N SER A 75 0.32 -8.60 -14.14
CA SER A 75 0.21 -9.76 -15.05
C SER A 75 0.89 -11.02 -14.53
N ASN A 76 1.90 -10.89 -13.66
CA ASN A 76 2.63 -12.00 -13.06
C ASN A 76 2.98 -11.69 -11.60
N VAL A 77 2.09 -12.11 -10.69
CA VAL A 77 2.23 -11.87 -9.24
C VAL A 77 3.52 -12.44 -8.66
N PRO A 78 3.92 -13.70 -8.93
CA PRO A 78 5.20 -14.23 -8.45
C PRO A 78 6.40 -13.39 -8.86
N ARG A 79 6.44 -12.93 -10.11
CA ARG A 79 7.54 -12.09 -10.60
C ARG A 79 7.55 -10.71 -9.93
N ALA A 80 6.39 -10.10 -9.74
CA ALA A 80 6.28 -8.82 -9.03
C ALA A 80 6.77 -8.95 -7.58
N THR A 81 6.37 -10.01 -6.86
CA THR A 81 6.86 -10.29 -5.50
C THR A 81 8.38 -10.48 -5.46
N GLN A 82 8.98 -11.20 -6.43
CA GLN A 82 10.43 -11.34 -6.52
C GLN A 82 11.15 -9.99 -6.68
N ILE A 83 10.60 -9.10 -7.53
CA ILE A 83 11.17 -7.77 -7.73
C ILE A 83 11.09 -6.97 -6.42
N ILE A 84 9.94 -6.97 -5.75
CA ILE A 84 9.77 -6.28 -4.47
C ILE A 84 10.75 -6.81 -3.41
N GLN A 85 10.91 -8.13 -3.31
CA GLN A 85 11.85 -8.76 -2.37
C GLN A 85 13.33 -8.50 -2.71
N SER A 86 13.64 -8.16 -3.96
CA SER A 86 15.00 -7.81 -4.38
C SER A 86 15.39 -6.37 -4.02
N VAL A 87 14.41 -5.53 -3.65
CA VAL A 87 14.64 -4.16 -3.24
C VAL A 87 15.21 -4.13 -1.80
N PRO A 88 16.34 -3.43 -1.57
CA PRO A 88 16.85 -3.20 -0.22
C PRO A 88 15.82 -2.53 0.69
N ALA A 89 15.70 -3.02 1.92
CA ALA A 89 14.68 -2.55 2.87
C ALA A 89 14.95 -1.12 3.41
N ASP A 90 16.15 -0.61 3.23
CA ASP A 90 16.51 0.79 3.51
C ASP A 90 16.03 1.76 2.41
N GLY A 91 15.42 1.23 1.35
CA GLY A 91 14.73 2.03 0.34
C GLY A 91 15.65 2.65 -0.71
N GLU A 92 16.91 2.21 -0.82
CA GLU A 92 17.76 2.60 -1.96
C GLU A 92 17.19 2.00 -3.25
N ILE A 93 16.38 2.79 -3.94
CA ILE A 93 15.82 2.51 -5.26
C ILE A 93 16.16 3.69 -6.16
N PHE A 94 16.97 3.46 -7.19
CA PHE A 94 17.20 4.44 -8.26
C PHE A 94 16.21 4.19 -9.38
N LEU A 95 15.01 4.77 -9.28
CA LEU A 95 14.03 4.80 -10.37
C LEU A 95 13.55 6.23 -10.59
N ALA A 96 13.59 6.69 -11.84
CA ALA A 96 13.27 8.06 -12.21
C ALA A 96 11.76 8.27 -12.32
N ASN A 97 11.27 9.31 -11.63
CA ASN A 97 10.12 10.16 -11.94
C ASN A 97 8.68 9.65 -11.69
N ASP A 98 8.39 8.36 -11.69
CA ASP A 98 6.98 7.91 -11.56
C ASP A 98 6.52 7.64 -10.11
N ILE A 99 7.43 7.29 -9.20
CA ILE A 99 7.06 6.89 -7.83
C ILE A 99 6.65 8.08 -6.96
N GLU A 100 7.25 9.26 -7.19
CA GLU A 100 7.00 10.46 -6.39
C GLU A 100 5.57 10.99 -6.59
N VAL A 101 5.06 10.97 -7.82
CA VAL A 101 3.68 11.37 -8.16
C VAL A 101 2.69 10.45 -7.48
N ILE A 102 2.93 9.13 -7.62
CA ILE A 102 2.09 8.09 -7.05
C ILE A 102 2.07 8.17 -5.50
N GLU A 103 3.21 8.42 -4.86
CA GLU A 103 3.30 8.63 -3.41
C GLU A 103 2.53 9.88 -2.97
N THR A 104 2.71 10.99 -3.68
CA THR A 104 2.03 12.27 -3.37
C THR A 104 0.52 12.11 -3.42
N GLU A 105 -0.03 11.45 -4.44
CA GLU A 105 -1.47 11.21 -4.54
C GLU A 105 -1.97 10.25 -3.45
N ALA A 106 -1.22 9.19 -3.13
CA ALA A 106 -1.58 8.28 -2.05
C ALA A 106 -1.65 8.99 -0.68
N ILE A 107 -0.72 9.91 -0.41
CA ILE A 107 -0.74 10.75 0.79
C ILE A 107 -1.95 11.69 0.78
N ALA A 108 -2.28 12.32 -0.34
CA ALA A 108 -3.45 13.19 -0.44
C ALA A 108 -4.77 12.45 -0.14
N TYR A 109 -4.91 11.21 -0.64
CA TYR A 109 -6.04 10.36 -0.25
C TYR A 109 -6.00 9.98 1.24
N ALA A 110 -4.83 9.69 1.80
CA ALA A 110 -4.69 9.39 3.22
C ALA A 110 -5.12 10.57 4.08
N GLU A 111 -4.72 11.81 3.76
CA GLU A 111 -5.15 13.01 4.46
C GLU A 111 -6.68 13.18 4.40
N ARG A 112 -7.30 12.89 3.25
CA ARG A 112 -8.75 12.96 3.06
C ARG A 112 -9.53 11.95 3.93
N TYR A 113 -9.01 10.72 4.07
CA TYR A 113 -9.72 9.63 4.76
C TYR A 113 -9.22 9.36 6.19
N ALA A 114 -8.15 10.04 6.65
CA ALA A 114 -7.56 9.84 7.97
C ALA A 114 -8.59 9.97 9.10
N ALA A 115 -9.39 11.03 9.10
CA ALA A 115 -10.36 11.28 10.17
C ALA A 115 -11.43 10.18 10.26
N ASP A 116 -11.89 9.65 9.13
CA ASP A 116 -12.87 8.56 9.09
C ASP A 116 -12.24 7.25 9.58
N SER A 117 -11.01 6.97 9.15
CA SER A 117 -10.23 5.81 9.59
C SER A 117 -9.99 5.84 11.11
N GLU A 118 -9.58 6.97 11.67
CA GLU A 118 -9.32 7.18 13.10
C GLU A 118 -10.58 7.05 13.97
N GLN A 119 -11.76 7.33 13.41
CA GLN A 119 -13.06 7.12 14.05
C GLN A 119 -13.57 5.68 13.94
N GLY A 120 -12.78 4.76 13.37
CA GLY A 120 -13.13 3.35 13.23
C GLY A 120 -14.08 3.06 12.06
N LYS A 121 -14.26 3.98 11.11
CA LYS A 121 -15.11 3.77 9.93
C LYS A 121 -14.48 2.87 8.86
N GLY A 122 -13.27 2.37 9.11
CA GLY A 122 -12.57 1.43 8.23
C GLY A 122 -11.60 2.10 7.26
N THR A 123 -11.01 1.28 6.39
CA THR A 123 -10.00 1.69 5.41
C THR A 123 -10.67 1.98 4.06
N ALA A 124 -10.28 3.09 3.41
CA ALA A 124 -10.74 3.39 2.06
C ALA A 124 -9.96 2.58 1.00
N VAL A 125 -10.65 2.06 0.00
CA VAL A 125 -10.03 1.37 -1.16
C VAL A 125 -10.33 2.18 -2.43
N ILE A 126 -9.28 2.63 -3.12
CA ILE A 126 -9.37 3.49 -4.32
C ILE A 126 -8.82 2.73 -5.52
N ASN A 127 -9.69 2.22 -6.39
CA ASN A 127 -9.27 1.39 -7.53
C ASN A 127 -8.96 2.17 -8.82
N SER A 128 -9.36 3.44 -8.90
CA SER A 128 -9.31 4.24 -10.13
C SER A 128 -8.47 5.52 -10.00
N ALA A 129 -7.54 5.57 -9.03
CA ALA A 129 -6.75 6.78 -8.77
C ALA A 129 -5.93 7.23 -9.99
N PHE A 130 -5.35 6.26 -10.71
CA PHE A 130 -4.46 6.52 -11.87
C PHE A 130 -5.05 6.05 -13.20
N ALA A 131 -6.37 5.87 -13.27
CA ALA A 131 -6.99 5.48 -14.54
C ALA A 131 -6.78 6.60 -15.56
N LEU A 132 -6.09 6.29 -16.67
CA LEU A 132 -5.99 7.20 -17.81
C LEU A 132 -7.41 7.57 -18.24
N SER A 133 -7.68 8.87 -18.39
CA SER A 133 -8.90 9.37 -19.02
C SER A 133 -9.11 8.61 -20.33
N PRO A 134 -10.32 8.12 -20.64
CA PRO A 134 -10.58 7.57 -21.96
C PRO A 134 -10.42 8.70 -22.99
N GLU A 135 -9.55 8.48 -23.98
CA GLU A 135 -9.43 9.31 -25.19
C GLU A 135 -10.73 9.30 -26.01
#